data_AF-A0A1B4G159-F1
#
_entry.id   AF-A0A1B4G159-F1
#
_cell.length_a   1.000
_cell.length_b   1.000
_cell.length_c   1.000
_cell.angle_alpha   90.00
_cell.angle_beta   90.00
_cell.angle_gamma   90.00
#
_symmetry.space_group_name_H-M   'P 1'
#
loop_
_entity.id
_entity.type
_entity.pdbx_description
1 polymer ?
#
loop_
_entity_poly.entity_id
_entity_poly.type
_entity_poly.pdbx_seq_one_letter_code
_entity_poly.pdbx_strand_id
1 'polypeptide(L)' 'MTLYVDAVGRPDERLVEHEVVRTARDTAAAMSRLTEHVASVNDPQIYTSALHELADVARAMFKLDREITMLGDRMRAV' A
#
# COMPACT_ATOMS: atom_id res chain seq x y z
N MET A 1 -15.28 -3.88 9.72
CA MET A 1 -14.06 -4.57 9.24
C MET A 1 -14.34 -6.05 9.31
N THR A 2 -14.64 -6.66 8.17
CA THR A 2 -15.02 -8.08 8.09
C THR A 2 -13.74 -8.88 7.88
N LEU A 3 -13.40 -9.74 8.83
CA LEU A 3 -12.24 -10.64 8.71
C LEU A 3 -12.62 -11.80 7.80
N TYR A 4 -11.96 -11.94 6.64
CA TYR A 4 -12.19 -13.01 5.66
C TYR A 4 -11.41 -14.26 6.06
N VAL A 5 -12.07 -15.11 6.84
CA VAL A 5 -11.55 -16.40 7.27
C VAL A 5 -12.26 -17.53 6.53
N ASP A 6 -11.51 -18.59 6.21
CA ASP A 6 -12.03 -19.85 5.71
C ASP A 6 -12.94 -20.52 6.75
N ALA A 7 -13.59 -21.64 6.38
CA ALA A 7 -14.49 -22.37 7.27
C ALA A 7 -13.86 -22.85 8.60
N VAL A 8 -12.53 -22.74 8.73
CA VAL A 8 -11.73 -23.18 9.88
C VAL A 8 -11.11 -22.01 10.65
N GLY A 9 -11.48 -20.77 10.31
CA GLY A 9 -11.01 -19.57 11.01
C GLY A 9 -9.61 -19.11 10.59
N ARG A 10 -9.04 -19.64 9.50
CA ARG A 10 -7.75 -19.21 8.97
C ARG A 10 -7.96 -18.14 7.90
N PRO A 11 -7.13 -17.09 7.83
CA PRO A 11 -7.23 -16.11 6.76
C PRO A 11 -7.12 -16.83 5.41
N ASP A 12 -8.12 -16.64 4.55
CA ASP A 12 -8.08 -17.21 3.19
C ASP A 12 -6.99 -16.46 2.41
N GLU A 13 -5.83 -17.11 2.26
CA GLU A 13 -4.62 -16.52 1.67
C GLU A 13 -4.90 -15.89 0.29
N ARG A 14 -5.82 -16.46 -0.51
CA ARG A 14 -6.17 -15.92 -1.84
C ARG A 14 -6.97 -14.64 -1.75
N LEU A 15 -7.85 -14.53 -0.76
CA LEU A 15 -8.59 -13.30 -0.48
C LEU A 15 -7.69 -12.23 0.10
N VAL A 16 -6.74 -12.59 0.98
CA VAL A 16 -5.75 -11.66 1.53
C VAL A 16 -4.81 -11.13 0.44
N GLU A 17 -4.24 -12.00 -0.41
CA GLU A 17 -3.42 -11.57 -1.54
C GLU A 17 -4.19 -10.66 -2.50
N HIS A 18 -5.45 -11.00 -2.82
CA HIS A 18 -6.28 -10.19 -3.70
C HIS A 18 -6.61 -8.82 -3.10
N GLU A 19 -6.89 -8.73 -1.80
CA GLU A 19 -7.19 -7.48 -1.12
C GLU A 19 -5.93 -6.60 -0.93
N VAL A 20 -4.76 -7.21 -0.69
CA VAL A 20 -3.46 -6.52 -0.68
C VAL A 20 -3.15 -5.95 -2.07
N VAL A 21 -3.31 -6.74 -3.13
CA VAL A 21 -3.09 -6.27 -4.52
C VAL A 21 -4.06 -5.15 -4.90
N ARG A 22 -5.34 -5.27 -4.53
CA ARG A 22 -6.33 -4.19 -4.74
C ARG A 22 -5.92 -2.91 -4.02
N THR A 23 -5.57 -3.02 -2.74
CA THR A 23 -5.17 -1.88 -1.91
C THR A 23 -3.91 -1.22 -2.46
N ALA A 24 -2.92 -2.00 -2.91
CA ALA A 24 -1.72 -1.48 -3.56
C ALA A 24 -2.04 -0.70 -4.84
N ARG A 25 -2.96 -1.22 -5.67
CA ARG A 25 -3.41 -0.56 -6.90
C ARG A 25 -4.14 0.75 -6.63
N ASP A 26 -5.04 0.75 -5.65
CA ASP A 26 -5.79 1.95 -5.24
C ASP A 26 -4.84 3.02 -4.70
N THR A 27 -3.82 2.60 -3.95
CA THR A 27 -2.79 3.50 -3.40
C THR A 27 -1.92 4.09 -4.51
N ALA A 28 -1.50 3.28 -5.49
CA ALA A 28 -0.76 3.77 -6.65
C ALA A 28 -1.58 4.82 -7.45
N ALA A 29 -2.87 4.55 -7.66
CA ALA A 29 -3.76 5.50 -8.33
C ALA A 29 -3.95 6.80 -7.53
N ALA A 30 -4.01 6.73 -6.20
CA ALA A 30 -4.06 7.91 -5.35
C ALA A 30 -2.77 8.74 -5.43
N MET A 31 -1.59 8.10 -5.46
CA MET A 31 -0.31 8.80 -5.63
C MET A 31 -0.19 9.48 -6.99
N SER A 32 -0.66 8.86 -8.08
CA SER A 32 -0.69 9.50 -9.40
C SER A 32 -1.56 10.77 -9.39
N ARG A 33 -2.77 10.70 -8.80
CA ARG A 33 -3.67 11.87 -8.68
C ARG A 33 -3.07 12.97 -7.81
N LEU A 34 -2.38 12.62 -6.72
CA LEU A 34 -1.71 13.61 -5.88
C LEU A 34 -0.57 14.30 -6.65
N THR A 35 0.24 13.54 -7.38
CA THR A 35 1.33 14.07 -8.22
C THR A 35 0.79 15.07 -9.26
N GLU A 36 -0.30 14.72 -9.95
CA GLU A 36 -0.95 15.61 -10.92
C GLU A 36 -1.50 16.88 -10.25
N HIS A 37 -2.14 16.75 -9.07
CA HIS A 37 -2.65 17.89 -8.32
C HIS A 37 -1.53 18.82 -7.89
N VAL A 38 -0.44 18.27 -7.36
CA VAL A 38 0.75 19.00 -6.93
C VAL A 38 1.43 19.72 -8.09
N ALA A 39 1.53 19.06 -9.26
CA ALA A 39 2.04 19.67 -10.47
C ALA A 39 1.16 20.82 -11.00
N SER A 40 -0.14 20.83 -10.66
CA SER A 40 -1.06 21.92 -11.02
C SER A 40 -0.97 23.14 -10.10
N VAL A 41 -0.32 23.02 -8.93
CA VAL A 41 -0.09 24.15 -8.03
C VAL A 41 1.14 24.91 -8.51
N ASN A 42 0.95 26.16 -8.97
CA ASN A 42 2.02 27.05 -9.46
C ASN A 42 3.02 27.54 -8.39
N ASP A 43 3.06 26.90 -7.22
CA ASP A 43 3.97 27.23 -6.13
C ASP A 43 5.09 26.16 -6.04
N PRO A 44 6.34 26.51 -6.39
CA PRO A 44 7.48 25.58 -6.35
C PRO A 44 7.78 25.00 -4.96
N GLN A 45 7.42 25.71 -3.88
CA GLN A 45 7.64 25.23 -2.51
C GLN A 45 6.62 24.14 -2.16
N ILE A 46 5.35 24.36 -2.51
CA ILE A 46 4.29 23.36 -2.34
C ILE A 46 4.59 22.11 -3.19
N TYR A 47 5.05 22.31 -4.42
CA TYR A 47 5.50 21.23 -5.29
C TYR A 47 6.61 20.38 -4.64
N THR A 48 7.63 21.04 -4.10
CA THR A 48 8.79 20.37 -3.50
C THR A 48 8.44 19.61 -2.22
N SER A 49 7.62 20.20 -1.34
CA SER A 49 7.17 19.52 -0.11
C SER A 49 6.31 18.31 -0.42
N ALA A 50 5.39 18.42 -1.36
CA ALA A 50 4.53 17.29 -1.71
C ALA A 50 5.29 16.14 -2.40
N LEU A 51 6.36 16.43 -3.16
CA LEU A 51 7.26 15.38 -3.64
C LEU A 51 8.01 14.66 -2.51
N HIS A 52 8.40 15.37 -1.45
CA HIS A 52 9.02 14.74 -0.28
C HIS A 52 8.03 13.85 0.48
N GLU A 53 6.81 14.34 0.72
CA GLU A 53 5.76 13.56 1.38
C GLU A 53 5.39 12.31 0.55
N LEU A 54 5.33 12.42 -0.77
CA LEU A 54 5.14 11.27 -1.67
C LEU A 54 6.28 10.25 -1.56
N ALA A 55 7.53 10.71 -1.47
CA ALA A 55 8.67 9.81 -1.31
C ALA A 55 8.62 9.06 0.03
N ASP A 56 8.17 9.72 1.11
CA ASP A 56 8.01 9.10 2.41
C ASP A 56 6.87 8.07 2.43
N VAL A 57 5.75 8.37 1.78
CA VAL A 57 4.64 7.41 1.61
C VAL A 57 5.10 6.19 0.81
N ALA A 58 5.82 6.39 -0.29
CA ALA A 58 6.35 5.29 -1.09
C ALA A 58 7.30 4.39 -0.27
N ARG A 59 8.17 4.98 0.56
CA ARG A 59 9.04 4.20 1.47
C ARG A 59 8.25 3.41 2.49
N ALA A 60 7.21 3.99 3.08
CA ALA A 60 6.35 3.31 4.04
C ALA A 60 5.64 2.10 3.38
N MET A 61 5.17 2.26 2.15
CA MET A 61 4.58 1.16 1.38
C MET A 61 5.56 0.01 1.11
N PHE A 62 6.80 0.31 0.71
CA PHE A 62 7.82 -0.73 0.52
C PHE A 62 8.14 -1.49 1.81
N LYS A 63 8.15 -0.78 2.95
CA LYS A 63 8.35 -1.43 4.25
C LYS A 63 7.19 -2.35 4.59
N LEU A 64 5.95 -1.91 4.34
CA LEU A 64 4.74 -2.70 4.56
C LEU A 64 4.74 -3.97 3.69
N ASP A 65 5.07 -3.85 2.41
CA ASP A 65 5.17 -4.97 1.47
C ASP A 65 6.18 -6.04 1.95
N ARG A 66 7.35 -5.58 2.43
CA ARG A 66 8.37 -6.45 3.01
C ARG A 66 7.88 -7.15 4.28
N GLU A 67 7.18 -6.44 5.16
CA GLU A 67 6.61 -7.01 6.39
C GLU A 67 5.52 -8.05 6.08
N ILE A 68 4.66 -7.81 5.08
CA ILE A 68 3.67 -8.77 4.59
C ILE A 68 4.36 -10.03 4.04
N THR A 69 5.40 -9.85 3.21
CA THR A 69 6.17 -10.97 2.65
C THR A 69 6.79 -11.84 3.75
N MET A 70 7.46 -11.21 4.73
CA MET A 70 8.06 -11.94 5.86
C MET A 70 7.01 -12.65 6.73
N LEU A 71 5.82 -12.07 6.87
CA LEU A 71 4.72 -12.71 7.59
C LEU A 71 4.22 -13.96 6.85
N GLY A 72 4.05 -13.89 5.53
CA GLY A 72 3.69 -15.02 4.69
C GLY A 72 4.72 -16.16 4.75
N ASP A 73 6.01 -15.83 4.69
CA ASP A 73 7.09 -16.82 4.82
C ASP A 73 7.07 -17.52 6.19
N ARG A 74 6.83 -16.77 7.27
CA ARG A 74 6.73 -17.34 8.62
C ARG A 74 5.50 -18.24 8.78
N MET A 75 4.37 -17.89 8.17
CA MET A 75 3.16 -18.71 8.22
C MET A 75 3.32 -20.04 7.47
N ARG A 76 4.11 -20.09 6.40
CA ARG A 76 4.41 -21.34 5.65
C ARG A 76 5.41 -22.26 6.33
N ALA A 77 6.18 -21.74 7.30
CA ALA A 77 7.19 -22.49 8.03
C ALA A 77 6.64 -23.23 9.28
N VAL A 78 5.34 -23.06 9.59
CA VAL A 78 4.63 -23.67 10.72
C VAL A 78 3.61 -24.68 10.22
#